data_AF-A0A2B7YEX1-F1
#
_entry.id   AF-A0A2B7YEX1-F1
#
_cell.length_a   1.000
_cell.length_b   1.000
_cell.length_c   1.000
_cell.angle_alpha   90.00
_cell.angle_beta   90.00
_cell.angle_gamma   90.00
#
_symmetry.space_group_name_H-M   'P 1'
#
loop_
_entity.id
_entity.type
_entity.pdbx_description
1 polymer ?
#
loop_
_entity_poly.entity_id
_entity_poly.type
_entity_poly.pdbx_seq_one_letter_code
_entity_poly.pdbx_strand_id
1 'polypeptide(L)'
;MDEPPAMDPYGEAYLAARETIGSSRLPAIEHLALILFLLASDVPERAGQYLLQRVSQNLEIPLEDILRSLRKDIQTLAFITIRDDNVSPDIDAALREREGHRCCVTGWTDNVKATYVIAPSIVYDKDLQSEGRLRPLLNAILSEDRAEQLFSTLKLRGKEHELKNLWLMAPSVRNAYCGGHIKFAKSPYLEEEGLSVRSLGENGGERVI
;
A
#
# COMPACT_ATOMS: atom_id res chain seq x y z
N MET A 1 21.60 -16.65 35.24
CA MET A 1 20.90 -15.43 34.79
C MET A 1 20.65 -15.65 33.32
N ASP A 2 19.48 -16.15 32.99
CA ASP A 2 19.06 -16.27 31.59
C ASP A 2 18.74 -14.87 31.10
N GLU A 3 19.43 -14.48 30.04
CA GLU A 3 19.15 -13.26 29.29
C GLU A 3 17.72 -13.39 28.75
N PRO A 4 16.82 -12.42 29.01
CA PRO A 4 15.46 -12.50 28.47
C PRO A 4 15.56 -12.59 26.94
N PRO A 5 14.78 -13.47 26.28
CA PRO A 5 14.84 -13.61 24.84
C PRO A 5 14.62 -12.23 24.22
N ALA A 6 15.52 -11.85 23.31
CA ALA A 6 15.42 -10.60 22.59
C ALA A 6 14.01 -10.48 22.00
N MET A 7 13.24 -9.53 22.50
CA MET A 7 11.88 -9.27 22.04
C MET A 7 11.97 -8.96 20.54
N ASP A 8 11.30 -9.75 19.70
CA ASP A 8 11.27 -9.48 18.27
C ASP A 8 10.68 -8.07 18.06
N PRO A 9 11.32 -7.22 17.24
CA PRO A 9 10.93 -5.82 17.10
C PRO A 9 9.50 -5.64 16.55
N TYR A 10 8.90 -6.70 15.99
CA TYR A 10 7.57 -6.69 15.40
C TYR A 10 6.48 -7.29 16.29
N GLY A 11 6.83 -7.87 17.44
CA GLY A 11 5.88 -8.38 18.43
C GLY A 11 5.58 -9.88 18.34
N GLU A 12 4.90 -10.40 19.37
CA GLU A 12 4.63 -11.84 19.53
C GLU A 12 3.61 -12.38 18.51
N ALA A 13 2.55 -11.62 18.20
CA ALA A 13 1.56 -12.07 17.24
C ALA A 13 2.13 -12.07 15.81
N TYR A 14 3.04 -11.14 15.49
CA TYR A 14 3.79 -11.20 14.25
C TYR A 14 4.58 -12.52 14.13
N LEU A 15 5.34 -12.89 15.17
CA LEU A 15 6.13 -14.13 15.18
C LEU A 15 5.23 -15.36 15.03
N ALA A 16 4.18 -15.46 15.85
CA ALA A 16 3.26 -16.59 15.83
C ALA A 16 2.53 -16.71 14.49
N ALA A 17 2.14 -15.58 13.86
CA ALA A 17 1.57 -15.59 12.51
C ALA A 17 2.59 -16.08 11.48
N ARG A 18 3.86 -15.68 11.60
CA ARG A 18 4.94 -16.12 10.72
C ARG A 18 5.17 -17.62 10.81
N GLU A 19 5.18 -18.18 12.03
CA GLU A 19 5.27 -19.62 12.28
C GLU A 19 4.05 -20.37 11.74
N THR A 20 2.86 -19.81 11.92
CA THR A 20 1.61 -20.34 11.36
C THR A 20 1.68 -20.44 9.84
N ILE A 21 2.15 -19.40 9.15
CA ILE A 21 2.40 -19.45 7.70
C ILE A 21 3.46 -20.51 7.37
N GLY A 22 4.57 -20.53 8.10
CA GLY A 22 5.70 -21.43 7.85
C GLY A 22 5.38 -22.93 8.05
N SER A 23 4.42 -23.26 8.89
CA SER A 23 3.95 -24.64 9.11
C SER A 23 2.95 -25.14 8.06
N SER A 24 2.40 -24.24 7.22
CA SER A 24 1.46 -24.60 6.17
C SER A 24 2.14 -25.26 4.96
N ARG A 25 1.39 -26.06 4.20
CA ARG A 25 1.86 -26.72 2.97
C ARG A 25 1.68 -25.88 1.70
N LEU A 26 1.63 -24.55 1.83
CA LEU A 26 1.46 -23.67 0.68
C LEU A 26 2.75 -23.61 -0.17
N PRO A 27 2.63 -23.32 -1.48
CA PRO A 27 3.80 -23.06 -2.32
C PRO A 27 4.58 -21.83 -1.85
N ALA A 28 5.88 -21.78 -2.15
CA ALA A 28 6.76 -20.68 -1.75
C ALA A 28 6.27 -19.28 -2.17
N ILE A 29 5.62 -19.16 -3.32
CA ILE A 29 5.05 -17.88 -3.79
C ILE A 29 3.86 -17.42 -2.92
N GLU A 30 3.09 -18.36 -2.38
CA GLU A 30 1.97 -18.09 -1.47
C GLU A 30 2.49 -17.70 -0.09
N HIS A 31 3.53 -18.39 0.41
CA HIS A 31 4.25 -17.97 1.62
C HIS A 31 4.78 -16.55 1.49
N LEU A 32 5.49 -16.26 0.40
CA LEU A 32 6.08 -14.93 0.20
C LEU A 32 5.02 -13.83 0.23
N ALA A 33 3.87 -14.02 -0.42
CA ALA A 33 2.79 -13.04 -0.41
C ALA A 33 2.24 -12.78 1.00
N LEU A 34 2.05 -13.82 1.81
CA LEU A 34 1.54 -13.70 3.18
C LEU A 34 2.57 -13.08 4.13
N ILE A 35 3.85 -13.41 3.96
CA ILE A 35 4.94 -12.81 4.73
C ILE A 35 5.10 -11.32 4.39
N LEU A 36 4.99 -10.96 3.11
CA LEU A 36 5.01 -9.56 2.69
C LEU A 36 3.82 -8.78 3.27
N PHE A 37 2.64 -9.39 3.38
CA PHE A 37 1.52 -8.77 4.09
C PHE A 37 1.86 -8.43 5.54
N LEU A 38 2.47 -9.35 6.29
CA LEU A 38 2.88 -9.08 7.67
C LEU A 38 3.93 -7.97 7.75
N LEU A 39 4.95 -8.03 6.89
CA LEU A 39 6.09 -7.11 6.92
C LEU A 39 5.78 -5.71 6.39
N ALA A 40 4.91 -5.60 5.38
CA ALA A 40 4.60 -4.34 4.71
C ALA A 40 3.42 -3.59 5.33
N SER A 41 2.79 -4.17 6.37
CA SER A 41 1.77 -3.48 7.16
C SER A 41 2.42 -2.39 8.02
N ASP A 42 1.69 -1.30 8.27
CA ASP A 42 2.12 -0.17 9.11
C ASP A 42 2.44 -0.62 10.54
N VAL A 43 1.66 -1.61 11.03
CA VAL A 43 1.89 -2.24 12.34
C VAL A 43 1.90 -3.77 12.17
N PRO A 44 3.08 -4.40 11.98
CA PRO A 44 3.20 -5.85 11.73
C PRO A 44 2.54 -6.73 12.80
N GLU A 45 2.58 -6.32 14.07
CA GLU A 45 1.89 -7.00 15.18
C GLU A 45 0.38 -7.12 14.93
N ARG A 46 -0.27 -6.04 14.47
CA ARG A 46 -1.72 -6.05 14.19
C ARG A 46 -2.07 -6.93 13.00
N ALA A 47 -1.22 -6.94 11.96
CA ALA A 47 -1.38 -7.84 10.83
C ALA A 47 -1.27 -9.31 11.28
N GLY A 48 -0.35 -9.61 12.19
CA GLY A 48 -0.20 -10.91 12.84
C GLY A 48 -1.45 -11.31 13.63
N GLN A 49 -1.94 -10.42 14.49
CA GLN A 49 -3.18 -10.63 15.26
C GLN A 49 -4.38 -10.91 14.36
N TYR A 50 -4.54 -10.16 13.26
CA TYR A 50 -5.61 -10.36 12.31
C TYR A 50 -5.55 -11.75 11.64
N LEU A 51 -4.36 -12.19 11.22
CA LEU A 51 -4.19 -13.53 10.65
C LEU A 51 -4.55 -14.62 11.66
N LEU A 52 -4.02 -14.53 12.88
CA LEU A 52 -4.25 -15.51 13.94
C LEU A 52 -5.73 -15.55 14.36
N GLN A 53 -6.40 -14.40 14.43
CA GLN A 53 -7.83 -14.31 14.67
C GLN A 53 -8.62 -15.02 13.57
N ARG A 54 -8.23 -14.84 12.30
CA ARG A 54 -8.90 -15.49 11.18
C ARG A 54 -8.73 -17.00 11.21
N VAL A 55 -7.57 -17.49 11.63
CA VAL A 55 -7.32 -18.93 11.85
C VAL A 55 -8.16 -19.47 13.01
N SER A 56 -8.17 -18.78 14.16
CA SER A 56 -8.90 -19.24 15.35
C SER A 56 -10.42 -19.20 15.20
N GLN A 57 -10.95 -18.32 14.35
CA GLN A 57 -12.38 -18.25 14.02
C GLN A 57 -12.84 -19.33 13.03
N ASN A 58 -11.91 -20.04 12.38
CA ASN A 58 -12.22 -20.97 11.29
C ASN A 58 -11.55 -22.34 11.50
N LEU A 59 -11.52 -22.85 12.73
CA LEU A 59 -10.83 -24.11 13.09
C LEU A 59 -11.31 -25.35 12.32
N GLU A 60 -12.52 -25.31 11.75
CA GLU A 60 -13.08 -26.39 10.94
C GLU A 60 -12.54 -26.40 9.49
N ILE A 61 -11.90 -25.32 9.05
CA ILE A 61 -11.35 -25.15 7.71
C ILE A 61 -9.85 -25.49 7.73
N PRO A 62 -9.32 -26.23 6.72
CA PRO A 62 -7.88 -26.44 6.61
C PRO A 62 -7.10 -25.12 6.60
N LEU A 63 -5.98 -25.09 7.33
CA LEU A 63 -5.13 -23.89 7.45
C LEU A 63 -4.78 -23.29 6.08
N GLU A 64 -4.41 -24.13 5.12
CA GLU A 64 -4.07 -23.72 3.76
C GLU A 64 -5.21 -22.97 3.07
N ASP A 65 -6.45 -23.36 3.30
CA ASP A 65 -7.61 -22.73 2.68
C ASP A 65 -7.95 -21.39 3.33
N ILE A 66 -7.75 -21.25 4.64
CA ILE A 66 -7.84 -19.98 5.35
C ILE A 66 -6.79 -19.00 4.82
N LEU A 67 -5.54 -19.45 4.71
CA LEU A 67 -4.43 -18.61 4.22
C LEU A 67 -4.59 -18.25 2.73
N ARG A 68 -5.10 -19.15 1.88
CA ARG A 68 -5.44 -18.82 0.49
C ARG A 68 -6.59 -17.83 0.40
N SER A 69 -7.59 -17.95 1.27
CA SER A 69 -8.69 -17.00 1.38
C SER A 69 -8.17 -15.61 1.76
N LEU A 70 -7.28 -15.52 2.75
CA LEU A 70 -6.60 -14.28 3.11
C LEU A 70 -5.81 -13.69 1.94
N ARG A 71 -5.01 -14.51 1.23
CA ARG A 71 -4.27 -14.05 0.04
C ARG A 71 -5.21 -13.46 -1.03
N LYS A 72 -6.34 -14.13 -1.29
CA LYS A 72 -7.34 -13.63 -2.26
C LYS A 72 -7.89 -12.27 -1.81
N ASP A 73 -8.18 -12.09 -0.53
CA ASP A 73 -8.66 -10.82 0.00
C ASP A 73 -7.61 -9.71 -0.13
N ILE A 74 -6.33 -10.01 0.12
CA ILE A 74 -5.21 -9.08 -0.11
C ILE A 74 -5.12 -8.68 -1.58
N GLN A 75 -5.25 -9.64 -2.49
CA GLN A 75 -5.27 -9.37 -3.93
C GLN A 75 -6.46 -8.50 -4.32
N THR A 76 -7.66 -8.81 -3.82
CA THR A 76 -8.85 -7.99 -4.07
C THR A 76 -8.67 -6.57 -3.56
N LEU A 77 -8.14 -6.40 -2.34
CA LEU A 77 -7.84 -5.08 -1.78
C LEU A 77 -6.87 -4.31 -2.66
N ALA A 78 -5.77 -4.94 -3.10
CA ALA A 78 -4.80 -4.34 -4.00
C ALA A 78 -5.47 -3.86 -5.30
N PHE A 79 -6.29 -4.71 -5.95
CA PHE A 79 -7.03 -4.33 -7.16
C PHE A 79 -7.98 -3.15 -6.96
N ILE A 80 -8.66 -3.07 -5.81
CA ILE A 80 -9.53 -1.94 -5.48
C ILE A 80 -8.72 -0.65 -5.39
N THR A 81 -7.54 -0.69 -4.76
CA THR A 81 -6.69 0.49 -4.55
C THR A 81 -6.03 1.04 -5.81
N ILE A 82 -5.93 0.25 -6.89
CA ILE A 82 -5.29 0.66 -8.15
C ILE A 82 -6.27 0.85 -9.30
N ARG A 83 -7.57 0.97 -9.02
CA ARG A 83 -8.59 1.21 -10.06
C ARG A 83 -8.25 2.45 -10.89
N ASP A 84 -8.50 2.34 -12.19
CA ASP A 84 -8.22 3.40 -13.16
C ASP A 84 -9.34 4.44 -13.14
N ASP A 85 -9.36 5.27 -12.10
CA ASP A 85 -10.34 6.33 -11.95
C ASP A 85 -10.08 7.47 -12.95
N ASN A 86 -11.16 8.02 -13.50
CA ASN A 86 -11.07 9.15 -14.43
C ASN A 86 -10.51 10.39 -13.74
N VAL A 87 -9.53 11.03 -14.39
CA VAL A 87 -8.98 12.33 -14.01
C VAL A 87 -9.62 13.40 -14.86
N SER A 88 -10.09 14.49 -14.25
CA SER A 88 -10.68 15.59 -15.03
C SER A 88 -9.62 16.30 -15.88
N PRO A 89 -9.99 16.90 -17.03
CA PRO A 89 -9.03 17.56 -17.91
C PRO A 89 -8.20 18.65 -17.23
N ASP A 90 -8.82 19.43 -16.34
CA ASP A 90 -8.14 20.52 -15.62
C ASP A 90 -7.05 20.01 -14.66
N ILE A 91 -7.31 18.86 -14.03
CA ILE A 91 -6.35 18.19 -13.13
C ILE A 91 -5.24 17.52 -13.93
N ASP A 92 -5.55 16.86 -15.04
CA ASP A 92 -4.55 16.26 -15.93
C ASP A 92 -3.63 17.33 -16.51
N ALA A 93 -4.18 18.47 -16.97
CA ALA A 93 -3.39 19.60 -17.44
C ALA A 93 -2.45 20.14 -16.34
N ALA A 94 -2.97 20.32 -15.12
CA ALA A 94 -2.15 20.77 -14.00
C ALA A 94 -1.04 19.79 -13.62
N LEU A 95 -1.32 18.49 -13.67
CA LEU A 95 -0.34 17.44 -13.42
C LEU A 95 0.77 17.47 -14.48
N ARG A 96 0.40 17.63 -15.75
CA ARG A 96 1.36 17.74 -16.85
C ARG A 96 2.29 18.93 -16.69
N GLU A 97 1.77 20.08 -16.27
CA GLU A 97 2.61 21.25 -15.97
C GLU A 97 3.56 20.98 -14.79
N ARG A 98 3.07 20.33 -13.71
CA ARG A 98 3.90 19.95 -12.56
C ARG A 98 5.08 19.04 -12.96
N GLU A 99 4.81 18.06 -13.82
CA GLU A 99 5.80 17.04 -14.23
C GLU A 99 6.61 17.44 -15.48
N GLY A 100 6.35 18.63 -16.05
CA GLY A 100 6.95 19.06 -17.32
C GLY A 100 6.62 18.12 -18.49
N HIS A 101 5.41 17.57 -18.51
CA HIS A 101 4.88 16.62 -19.50
C HIS A 101 5.63 15.28 -19.58
N ARG A 102 6.43 14.94 -18.55
CA ARG A 102 7.27 13.74 -18.53
C ARG A 102 6.79 12.71 -17.54
N CYS A 103 7.13 11.45 -17.81
CA CYS A 103 6.98 10.39 -16.84
C CYS A 103 7.89 10.65 -15.62
N CYS A 104 7.30 10.55 -14.43
CA CYS A 104 7.98 10.73 -13.14
C CYS A 104 9.16 9.76 -12.91
N VAL A 105 9.20 8.61 -13.59
CA VAL A 105 10.26 7.60 -13.44
C VAL A 105 11.28 7.65 -14.58
N THR A 106 10.84 7.68 -15.83
CA THR A 106 11.73 7.56 -16.99
C THR A 106 12.11 8.88 -17.63
N GLY A 107 11.38 9.97 -17.32
CA GLY A 107 11.51 11.26 -18.00
C GLY A 107 10.95 11.28 -19.43
N TRP A 108 10.36 10.20 -19.92
CA TRP A 108 9.80 10.14 -21.27
C TRP A 108 8.47 10.89 -21.38
N THR A 109 8.20 11.48 -22.55
CA THR A 109 6.98 12.24 -22.83
C THR A 109 5.89 11.42 -23.52
N ASP A 110 6.27 10.28 -24.10
CA ASP A 110 5.39 9.53 -25.00
C ASP A 110 4.30 8.77 -24.24
N ASN A 111 3.05 9.00 -24.65
CA ASN A 111 1.85 8.30 -24.15
C ASN A 111 1.72 8.28 -22.62
N VAL A 112 2.19 9.33 -21.96
CA VAL A 112 2.09 9.45 -20.50
C VAL A 112 0.66 9.75 -20.05
N LYS A 113 0.24 9.10 -18.96
CA LYS A 113 -1.12 9.20 -18.41
C LYS A 113 -1.07 9.54 -16.91
N ALA A 114 -1.96 10.44 -16.48
CA ALA A 114 -2.25 10.62 -15.07
C ALA A 114 -2.71 9.30 -14.45
N THR A 115 -2.07 8.91 -13.35
CA THR A 115 -2.34 7.67 -12.63
C THR A 115 -2.46 7.99 -11.15
N TYR A 116 -3.56 7.60 -10.52
CA TYR A 116 -3.71 7.74 -9.07
C TYR A 116 -2.78 6.77 -8.34
N VAL A 117 -2.14 7.25 -7.28
CA VAL A 117 -1.35 6.39 -6.37
C VAL A 117 -2.31 5.45 -5.64
N ILE A 118 -3.40 6.00 -5.10
CA ILE A 118 -4.53 5.25 -4.55
C ILE A 118 -5.82 5.74 -5.21
N ALA A 119 -6.59 4.85 -5.82
CA ALA A 119 -7.84 5.19 -6.50
C ALA A 119 -8.83 5.91 -5.54
N PRO A 120 -9.26 7.15 -5.83
CA PRO A 120 -10.25 7.84 -4.99
C PRO A 120 -11.57 7.09 -4.82
N SER A 121 -11.93 6.23 -5.77
CA SER A 121 -13.16 5.43 -5.75
C SER A 121 -13.22 4.43 -4.59
N ILE A 122 -12.09 4.12 -3.92
CA ILE A 122 -12.10 3.25 -2.74
C ILE A 122 -13.01 3.79 -1.63
N VAL A 123 -13.21 5.11 -1.56
CA VAL A 123 -14.06 5.73 -0.53
C VAL A 123 -15.54 5.39 -0.68
N TYR A 124 -15.95 4.88 -1.85
CA TYR A 124 -17.32 4.43 -2.15
C TYR A 124 -17.41 2.92 -2.34
N ASP A 125 -16.30 2.19 -2.20
CA ASP A 125 -16.31 0.74 -2.33
C ASP A 125 -17.02 0.10 -1.13
N LYS A 126 -18.00 -0.77 -1.41
CA LYS A 126 -18.84 -1.41 -0.39
C LYS A 126 -18.03 -2.32 0.53
N ASP A 127 -17.00 -2.98 0.01
CA ASP A 127 -16.18 -3.88 0.81
C ASP A 127 -15.21 -3.13 1.73
N LEU A 128 -15.02 -1.82 1.53
CA LEU A 128 -14.12 -0.98 2.33
C LEU A 128 -14.82 0.06 3.20
N GLN A 129 -16.16 0.14 3.16
CA GLN A 129 -16.93 0.90 4.16
C GLN A 129 -16.77 0.27 5.54
N SER A 130 -17.21 0.96 6.61
CA SER A 130 -17.04 0.49 8.00
C SER A 130 -17.52 -0.95 8.25
N GLU A 131 -18.63 -1.36 7.62
CA GLU A 131 -19.19 -2.72 7.70
C GLU A 131 -18.75 -3.64 6.53
N GLY A 132 -17.82 -3.17 5.70
CA GLY A 132 -17.37 -3.86 4.51
C GLY A 132 -16.48 -5.06 4.83
N ARG A 133 -16.58 -6.12 4.03
CA ARG A 133 -15.86 -7.39 4.24
C ARG A 133 -14.34 -7.22 4.31
N LEU A 134 -13.78 -6.28 3.55
CA LEU A 134 -12.34 -6.03 3.45
C LEU A 134 -11.85 -4.93 4.39
N ARG A 135 -12.76 -4.22 5.09
CA ARG A 135 -12.40 -3.17 6.04
C ARG A 135 -11.52 -3.68 7.19
N PRO A 136 -11.78 -4.84 7.82
CA PRO A 136 -10.88 -5.38 8.84
C PRO A 136 -9.47 -5.66 8.32
N LEU A 137 -9.33 -6.14 7.07
CA LEU A 137 -8.03 -6.36 6.45
C LEU A 137 -7.29 -5.05 6.19
N LEU A 138 -7.99 -4.02 5.69
CA LEU A 138 -7.41 -2.69 5.50
C LEU A 138 -6.92 -2.11 6.85
N ASN A 139 -7.72 -2.26 7.91
CA ASN A 139 -7.36 -1.80 9.25
C ASN A 139 -6.18 -2.60 9.83
N ALA A 140 -6.05 -3.88 9.50
CA ALA A 140 -4.88 -4.68 9.88
C ALA A 140 -3.60 -4.21 9.17
N ILE A 141 -3.72 -3.74 7.92
CA ILE A 141 -2.59 -3.22 7.14
C ILE A 141 -2.19 -1.81 7.60
N LEU A 142 -3.14 -0.90 7.79
CA LEU A 142 -2.83 0.52 8.03
C LEU A 142 -2.97 0.95 9.48
N SER A 143 -3.68 0.22 10.34
CA SER A 143 -4.44 0.73 11.50
C SER A 143 -5.76 1.41 11.13
N GLU A 144 -6.71 1.40 12.07
CA GLU A 144 -8.01 2.05 11.92
C GLU A 144 -7.88 3.56 11.74
N ASP A 145 -7.11 4.25 12.59
CA ASP A 145 -6.90 5.70 12.51
C ASP A 145 -6.30 6.13 11.16
N ARG A 146 -5.32 5.37 10.65
CA ARG A 146 -4.71 5.65 9.34
C ARG A 146 -5.65 5.32 8.18
N ALA A 147 -6.47 4.25 8.29
CA ALA A 147 -7.47 3.94 7.29
C ALA A 147 -8.52 5.06 7.21
N GLU A 148 -8.96 5.62 8.34
CA GLU A 148 -9.86 6.78 8.36
C GLU A 148 -9.18 8.05 7.83
N GLN A 149 -7.90 8.26 8.16
CA GLN A 149 -7.11 9.36 7.62
C GLN A 149 -6.99 9.27 6.09
N LEU A 150 -6.72 8.07 5.56
CA LEU A 150 -6.68 7.80 4.12
C LEU A 150 -8.02 8.15 3.47
N PHE A 151 -9.13 7.65 4.02
CA PHE A 151 -10.47 7.89 3.48
C PHE A 151 -10.85 9.36 3.52
N SER A 152 -10.54 10.04 4.63
CA SER A 152 -10.77 11.48 4.78
C SER A 152 -9.98 12.29 3.75
N THR A 153 -8.72 11.91 3.52
CA THR A 153 -7.84 12.55 2.54
C THR A 153 -8.36 12.36 1.11
N LEU A 154 -8.79 11.15 0.75
CA LEU A 154 -9.32 10.85 -0.59
C LEU A 154 -10.72 11.43 -0.84
N LYS A 155 -11.46 11.79 0.21
CA LYS A 155 -12.74 12.53 0.10
C LYS A 155 -12.52 14.00 -0.19
N LEU A 156 -11.36 14.57 0.15
CA LEU A 156 -11.04 15.96 -0.21
C LEU A 156 -11.03 16.07 -1.73
N ARG A 157 -11.68 17.13 -2.22
CA ARG A 157 -11.77 17.45 -3.64
C ARG A 157 -11.05 18.76 -3.90
N GLY A 158 -10.56 18.91 -5.13
CA GLY A 158 -9.91 20.12 -5.56
C GLY A 158 -8.47 19.89 -5.98
N LYS A 159 -7.99 20.81 -6.82
CA LYS A 159 -6.72 20.71 -7.53
C LYS A 159 -5.54 20.37 -6.65
N GLU A 160 -5.36 21.07 -5.53
CA GLU A 160 -4.22 20.84 -4.65
C GLU A 160 -4.23 19.43 -4.02
N HIS A 161 -5.40 18.94 -3.61
CA HIS A 161 -5.53 17.65 -2.94
C HIS A 161 -5.39 16.49 -3.92
N GLU A 162 -6.02 16.58 -5.10
CA GLU A 162 -5.96 15.52 -6.10
C GLU A 162 -4.55 15.34 -6.67
N LEU A 163 -3.82 16.44 -6.89
CA LEU A 163 -2.45 16.37 -7.38
C LEU A 163 -1.51 15.62 -6.43
N LYS A 164 -1.71 15.69 -5.10
CA LYS A 164 -0.88 14.95 -4.13
C LYS A 164 -0.99 13.42 -4.27
N ASN A 165 -2.06 12.94 -4.91
CA ASN A 165 -2.34 11.52 -5.11
C ASN A 165 -2.20 11.11 -6.59
N LEU A 166 -1.62 11.94 -7.45
CA LEU A 166 -1.50 11.71 -8.89
C LEU A 166 -0.07 11.79 -9.37
N TRP A 167 0.29 10.87 -10.26
CA TRP A 167 1.62 10.77 -10.88
C TRP A 167 1.46 10.60 -12.39
N LEU A 168 2.34 11.23 -13.17
CA LEU A 168 2.33 11.09 -14.63
C LEU A 168 3.22 9.91 -15.02
N MET A 169 2.63 8.83 -15.54
CA MET A 169 3.34 7.58 -15.80
C MET A 169 3.30 7.20 -17.28
N ALA A 170 4.45 6.75 -17.80
CA ALA A 170 4.52 6.07 -19.09
C ALA A 170 3.86 4.67 -19.00
N PRO A 171 3.42 4.07 -20.12
CA PRO A 171 2.68 2.81 -20.09
C PRO A 171 3.42 1.66 -19.36
N SER A 172 4.72 1.50 -19.58
CA SER A 172 5.53 0.46 -18.92
C SER A 172 5.63 0.67 -17.41
N VAL A 173 5.83 1.92 -16.97
CA VAL A 173 5.90 2.29 -15.55
C VAL A 173 4.57 2.07 -14.86
N ARG A 174 3.47 2.50 -15.48
CA ARG A 174 2.12 2.28 -14.94
C ARG A 174 1.81 0.79 -14.79
N ASN A 175 2.15 -0.02 -15.81
CA ASN A 175 1.96 -1.47 -15.72
C ASN A 175 2.80 -2.10 -14.61
N ALA A 176 4.04 -1.63 -14.43
CA ALA A 176 4.90 -2.09 -13.33
C ALA A 176 4.33 -1.70 -11.97
N TYR A 177 3.86 -0.46 -11.82
CA TYR A 177 3.27 0.04 -10.58
C TYR A 177 1.97 -0.70 -10.22
N CYS A 178 1.01 -0.76 -11.14
CA CYS A 178 -0.24 -1.47 -10.96
C CYS A 178 -0.04 -2.98 -10.76
N GLY A 179 1.04 -3.56 -11.32
CA GLY A 179 1.43 -4.94 -11.09
C GLY A 179 2.14 -5.20 -9.75
N GLY A 180 2.41 -4.15 -8.96
CA GLY A 180 3.17 -4.25 -7.71
C GLY A 180 4.65 -4.57 -7.90
N HIS A 181 5.20 -4.36 -9.11
CA HIS A 181 6.61 -4.58 -9.43
C HIS A 181 7.52 -3.43 -9.00
N ILE A 182 6.96 -2.22 -8.84
CA ILE A 182 7.66 -1.05 -8.32
C ILE A 182 6.81 -0.38 -7.24
N LYS A 183 7.47 0.29 -6.30
CA LYS A 183 6.80 1.08 -5.25
C LYS A 183 7.51 2.42 -5.07
N PHE A 184 6.73 3.44 -4.72
CA PHE A 184 7.28 4.73 -4.33
C PHE A 184 7.46 4.75 -2.81
N ALA A 185 8.64 5.15 -2.36
CA ALA A 185 8.94 5.31 -0.95
C ALA A 185 9.51 6.72 -0.73
N LYS A 186 9.03 7.39 0.32
CA LYS A 186 9.61 8.66 0.73
C LYS A 186 11.06 8.42 1.17
N SER A 187 11.99 9.22 0.66
CA SER A 187 13.38 9.15 1.10
C SER A 187 13.49 9.60 2.57
N PRO A 188 14.14 8.81 3.45
CA PRO A 188 14.34 9.21 4.84
C PRO A 188 15.26 10.43 4.98
N TYR A 189 16.01 10.77 3.92
CA TYR A 189 16.93 11.91 3.90
C TYR A 189 16.26 13.25 3.53
N LEU A 190 14.93 13.26 3.34
CA LEU A 190 14.17 14.49 3.06
C LEU A 190 13.40 15.01 4.28
N GLU A 191 13.61 14.42 5.45
CA GLU A 191 13.05 14.91 6.71
C GLU A 191 14.11 15.69 7.50
N GLU A 192 14.46 16.89 7.03
CA GLU A 192 15.12 17.88 7.91
C GLU A 192 14.51 19.27 7.70
N GLU A 193 13.81 19.75 8.74
CA GLU A 193 13.74 21.17 9.03
C GLU A 193 15.19 21.69 9.18
N GLY A 194 15.69 22.42 8.18
CA GLY A 194 16.78 23.37 8.42
C GLY A 194 18.13 23.14 7.73
N LEU A 195 18.27 22.26 6.72
CA LEU A 195 19.51 22.22 5.93
C LEU A 195 19.29 22.67 4.48
N SER A 196 19.61 23.95 4.28
CA SER A 196 19.79 24.64 3.00
C SER A 196 20.88 23.95 2.17
N VAL A 197 20.51 22.91 1.42
CA VAL A 197 21.32 22.40 0.31
C VAL A 197 20.84 23.07 -0.96
N ARG A 198 21.45 24.23 -1.23
CA ARG A 198 21.36 24.98 -2.49
C ARG A 198 21.95 24.15 -3.65
N SER A 199 21.26 23.11 -4.10
CA SER A 199 21.48 22.49 -5.43
C SER A 199 20.41 21.49 -5.88
N LEU A 200 19.29 21.32 -5.17
CA LEU A 200 18.17 20.54 -5.69
C LEU A 200 17.13 21.50 -6.28
N GLY A 201 16.96 21.44 -7.61
CA GLY A 201 15.82 22.08 -8.27
C GLY A 201 14.50 21.58 -7.66
N GLU A 202 13.41 22.32 -7.89
CA GLU A 202 12.10 22.28 -7.21
C GLU A 202 11.39 20.91 -7.08
N ASN A 203 12.00 19.80 -7.48
CA ASN A 203 11.42 18.47 -7.57
C ASN A 203 11.81 17.53 -6.41
N GLY A 204 11.88 18.02 -5.17
CA GLY A 204 11.58 17.22 -3.96
C GLY A 204 12.22 15.83 -3.78
N GLY A 205 13.36 15.52 -4.41
CA GLY A 205 14.25 14.39 -4.10
C GLY A 205 13.64 12.99 -3.89
N GLU A 206 12.64 12.58 -4.67
CA GLU A 206 12.11 11.21 -4.56
C GLU A 206 12.98 10.20 -5.34
N ARG A 207 13.27 9.04 -4.72
CA ARG A 207 13.97 7.91 -5.37
C ARG A 207 12.99 6.77 -5.62
N VAL A 208 13.01 6.25 -6.84
CA VAL A 208 12.36 4.99 -7.22
C VAL A 208 13.20 3.83 -6.69
N ILE A 209 12.59 2.89 -5.95
CA ILE A 209 13.23 1.66 -5.46
C ILE A 209 12.62 0.47 -6.19
#